data_AF-A0A1S8KG69-F1
#
_entry.id   AF-A0A1S8KG69-F1
#
_cell.length_a   1.000
_cell.length_b   1.000
_cell.length_c   1.000
_cell.angle_alpha   90.00
_cell.angle_beta   90.00
_cell.angle_gamma   90.00
#
_symmetry.space_group_name_H-M   'P 1'
#
loop_
_entity.id
_entity.type
_entity.pdbx_description
1 polymer ?
#
loop_
_entity_poly.entity_id
_entity_poly.type
_entity_poly.pdbx_seq_one_letter_code
_entity_poly.pdbx_strand_id
1 'polypeptide(L)'
;ESKMILSGELGIDKDGAEFSSLFPFICRLDNDNEVDDPDMWEKACPTINYNADLKRKMFQEYSQMQRNAGLRLTFMTKRMNRPMEDTRFAVASYDDVLHTKEKEFPEKMDEVIGTVDFADRRDFASVGLLGKYDKDVYFTQHTFIHESALRLQNIKREVIDISIDQGKSQIVHGKNIEADYIVGWFLEMSNKYYIKKIAMDMYRAKILKPALEEAGFTVEIVRSGSVTHGMLKDLVDDLFINQRLFFGDDAIMRWYCMNVYEEHISNGNIRYEKIEPETRKTDGFFSFLHGLNFLDDIYDSAPVTVTNSSVENTGTGFTPLVF
;
A
#
# COMPACT_ATOMS: atom_id res chain seq x y z
N GLU A 1 -20.04 25.66 16.29
CA GLU A 1 -19.27 26.81 15.74
C GLU A 1 -19.29 26.71 14.23
N SER A 2 -19.46 27.79 13.47
CA SER A 2 -19.41 27.76 12.00
C SER A 2 -17.98 27.93 11.53
N LYS A 3 -17.43 26.96 10.81
CA LYS A 3 -16.08 27.03 10.23
C LYS A 3 -16.16 27.10 8.71
N MET A 4 -15.35 27.97 8.10
CA MET A 4 -15.17 28.00 6.66
C MET A 4 -14.54 26.69 6.18
N ILE A 5 -15.18 26.02 5.22
CA ILE A 5 -14.74 24.70 4.71
C ILE A 5 -13.90 24.85 3.45
N LEU A 6 -14.19 25.84 2.62
CA LEU A 6 -13.47 26.12 1.39
C LEU A 6 -12.56 27.34 1.56
N SER A 7 -11.34 27.24 1.06
CA SER A 7 -10.26 28.23 1.09
C SER A 7 -9.86 28.62 -0.34
N GLY A 8 -10.79 29.22 -1.08
CA GLY A 8 -10.53 29.73 -2.44
C GLY A 8 -10.74 28.73 -3.57
N GLU A 9 -11.28 27.53 -3.29
CA GLU A 9 -11.56 26.53 -4.35
C GLU A 9 -12.82 26.86 -5.18
N LEU A 10 -13.62 27.84 -4.77
CA LEU A 10 -14.76 28.33 -5.56
C LEU A 10 -14.33 29.49 -6.47
N GLY A 11 -13.84 29.14 -7.67
CA GLY A 11 -13.78 30.05 -8.80
C GLY A 11 -12.38 30.44 -9.27
N ILE A 12 -11.74 29.56 -10.04
CA ILE A 12 -10.74 29.95 -11.05
C ILE A 12 -10.94 29.02 -12.26
N ASP A 13 -11.57 29.51 -13.34
CA ASP A 13 -11.22 29.01 -14.66
C ASP A 13 -9.85 29.60 -15.05
N LYS A 14 -9.20 29.06 -16.07
CA LYS A 14 -7.84 29.45 -16.48
C LYS A 14 -7.70 30.95 -16.83
N ASP A 15 -8.80 31.70 -16.89
CA ASP A 15 -8.89 33.10 -17.31
C ASP A 15 -9.47 34.04 -16.22
N GLY A 16 -9.68 33.58 -14.98
CA GLY A 16 -9.88 34.47 -13.81
C GLY A 16 -11.27 35.07 -13.63
N ALA A 17 -12.34 34.42 -14.08
CA ALA A 17 -13.70 34.90 -13.85
C ALA A 17 -14.27 34.46 -12.46
N GLU A 18 -14.31 35.37 -11.49
CA GLU A 18 -14.95 35.18 -10.17
C GLU A 18 -16.49 35.23 -10.25
N PHE A 19 -17.16 34.09 -10.45
CA PHE A 19 -18.64 34.05 -10.55
C PHE A 19 -19.34 32.87 -9.84
N SER A 20 -18.71 32.22 -8.85
CA SER A 20 -19.43 31.18 -8.11
C SER A 20 -20.28 31.78 -6.99
N SER A 21 -21.61 31.77 -7.15
CA SER A 21 -22.57 32.08 -6.08
C SER A 21 -22.89 30.90 -5.16
N LEU A 22 -22.16 29.78 -5.33
CA LEU A 22 -22.38 28.56 -4.56
C LEU A 22 -22.01 28.80 -3.09
N PHE A 23 -22.97 28.60 -2.18
CA PHE A 23 -22.74 28.57 -0.74
C PHE A 23 -22.78 27.13 -0.23
N PRO A 24 -21.64 26.42 -0.17
CA PRO A 24 -21.59 25.08 0.36
C PRO A 24 -21.77 25.12 1.87
N PHE A 25 -22.76 24.39 2.35
CA PHE A 25 -23.12 24.31 3.76
C PHE A 25 -23.30 22.85 4.15
N ILE A 26 -22.67 22.45 5.26
CA ILE A 26 -22.82 21.11 5.84
C ILE A 26 -22.98 21.22 7.35
N CYS A 27 -23.96 20.48 7.86
CA CYS A 27 -24.20 20.27 9.28
C CYS A 27 -23.48 19.00 9.70
N ARG A 28 -22.62 19.02 10.71
CA ARG A 28 -21.92 17.82 11.20
C ARG A 28 -21.68 17.87 12.70
N LEU A 29 -21.41 16.71 13.30
CA LEU A 29 -20.92 16.65 14.69
C LEU A 29 -19.52 17.28 14.82
N ASP A 30 -19.23 17.86 15.99
CA ASP A 30 -17.94 18.47 16.29
C ASP A 30 -16.87 17.39 16.54
N ASN A 31 -17.24 16.29 17.19
CA ASN A 31 -16.39 15.11 17.42
C ASN A 31 -17.17 13.80 17.29
N ASP A 32 -16.46 12.68 17.13
CA ASP A 32 -17.08 11.37 16.89
C ASP A 32 -17.84 10.84 18.12
N ASN A 33 -17.44 11.23 19.34
CA ASN A 33 -18.05 10.75 20.58
C ASN A 33 -19.43 11.37 20.85
N GLU A 34 -19.76 12.51 20.22
CA GLU A 34 -21.08 13.14 20.30
C GLU A 34 -22.20 12.26 19.73
N VAL A 35 -21.87 11.24 18.93
CA VAL A 35 -22.89 10.33 18.40
C VAL A 35 -23.66 9.60 19.50
N ASP A 36 -23.02 9.39 20.66
CA ASP A 36 -23.65 8.67 21.77
C ASP A 36 -24.58 9.58 22.61
N ASP A 37 -24.67 10.87 22.27
CA ASP A 37 -25.59 11.84 22.84
C ASP A 37 -26.66 12.26 21.80
N PRO A 38 -27.90 11.73 21.87
CA PRO A 38 -28.96 12.06 20.92
C PRO A 38 -29.33 13.54 20.84
N ASP A 39 -29.06 14.32 21.89
CA ASP A 39 -29.34 15.76 21.89
C ASP A 39 -28.37 16.52 20.96
N MET A 40 -27.19 15.93 20.68
CA MET A 40 -26.21 16.49 19.74
C MET A 40 -26.55 16.19 18.27
N TRP A 41 -27.46 15.25 17.98
CA TRP A 41 -27.74 14.83 16.60
C TRP A 41 -28.37 15.94 15.76
N GLU A 42 -29.01 16.93 16.38
CA GLU A 42 -29.54 18.11 15.67
C GLU A 42 -28.44 18.94 14.99
N LYS A 43 -27.19 18.90 15.51
CA LYS A 43 -26.04 19.57 14.88
C LYS A 43 -25.77 19.06 13.47
N ALA A 44 -25.90 17.75 13.26
CA ALA A 44 -25.71 17.11 11.96
C ALA A 44 -27.02 16.98 11.16
N CYS A 45 -28.14 16.84 11.85
CA CYS A 45 -29.47 16.66 11.28
C CYS A 45 -30.47 17.67 11.87
N PRO A 46 -30.50 18.93 11.40
CA PRO A 46 -31.31 20.00 11.99
C PRO A 46 -32.82 19.74 12.00
N THR A 47 -33.32 18.82 11.17
CA THR A 47 -34.75 18.50 11.06
C THR A 47 -35.19 17.41 12.03
N ILE A 48 -34.28 16.79 12.79
CA ILE A 48 -34.58 15.61 13.61
C ILE A 48 -35.67 15.85 14.65
N ASN A 49 -35.68 17.01 15.31
CA ASN A 49 -36.68 17.35 16.33
C ASN A 49 -38.03 17.76 15.75
N TYR A 50 -38.10 18.02 14.44
CA TYR A 50 -39.31 18.42 13.72
C TYR A 50 -39.92 17.29 12.89
N ASN A 51 -39.25 16.12 12.83
CA ASN A 51 -39.69 14.96 12.05
C ASN A 51 -39.67 13.69 12.90
N ALA A 52 -40.83 13.31 13.43
CA ALA A 52 -40.98 12.17 14.33
C ALA A 52 -40.60 10.82 13.69
N ASP A 53 -40.89 10.64 12.40
CA ASP A 53 -40.54 9.40 11.69
C ASP A 53 -39.03 9.28 11.47
N LEU A 54 -38.37 10.38 11.10
CA LEU A 54 -36.91 10.44 11.01
C LEU A 54 -36.27 10.18 12.36
N LYS A 55 -36.73 10.84 13.43
CA LYS A 55 -36.23 10.65 14.79
C LYS A 55 -36.34 9.18 15.20
N ARG A 56 -37.52 8.57 15.03
CA ARG A 56 -37.73 7.14 15.32
C ARG A 56 -36.78 6.24 14.53
N LYS A 57 -36.61 6.50 13.23
CA LYS A 57 -35.70 5.74 12.37
C LYS A 57 -34.25 5.87 12.82
N MET A 58 -33.79 7.08 13.16
CA MET A 58 -32.42 7.31 13.62
C MET A 58 -32.15 6.61 14.97
N PHE A 59 -33.08 6.62 15.91
CA PHE A 59 -32.95 5.84 17.15
C PHE A 59 -32.86 4.32 16.90
N GLN A 60 -33.62 3.81 15.92
CA GLN A 60 -33.54 2.40 15.53
C GLN A 60 -32.18 2.07 14.89
N GLU A 61 -31.73 2.89 13.94
CA GLU A 61 -30.41 2.75 13.30
C GLU A 61 -29.29 2.81 14.34
N TYR A 62 -29.38 3.75 15.30
CA TYR A 62 -28.43 3.87 16.41
C TYR A 62 -28.45 2.64 17.32
N SER A 63 -29.62 2.10 17.67
CA SER A 63 -29.71 0.85 18.45
C SER A 63 -29.07 -0.33 17.72
N GLN A 64 -29.30 -0.44 16.41
CA GLN A 64 -28.72 -1.51 15.58
C GLN A 64 -27.20 -1.36 15.43
N MET A 65 -26.69 -0.13 15.30
CA MET A 65 -25.26 0.09 15.08
C MET A 65 -24.40 -0.32 16.29
N GLN A 66 -24.95 -0.33 17.51
CA GLN A 66 -24.25 -0.82 18.71
C GLN A 66 -23.77 -2.27 18.59
N ARG A 67 -24.37 -3.05 17.68
CA ARG A 67 -24.03 -4.46 17.44
C ARG A 67 -23.55 -4.73 16.01
N ASN A 68 -23.52 -3.71 15.16
CA ASN A 68 -23.15 -3.83 13.76
C ASN A 68 -22.29 -2.64 13.34
N ALA A 69 -20.99 -2.89 13.24
CA ALA A 69 -20.01 -1.88 12.86
C ALA A 69 -20.22 -1.30 11.45
N GLY A 70 -20.74 -2.07 10.49
CA GLY A 70 -21.09 -1.57 9.16
C GLY A 70 -22.25 -0.57 9.20
N LEU A 71 -23.24 -0.82 10.07
CA LEU A 71 -24.30 0.16 10.34
C LEU A 71 -23.74 1.38 11.07
N ARG A 72 -22.75 1.23 11.96
CA ARG A 72 -22.08 2.36 12.62
C ARG A 72 -21.37 3.25 11.62
N LEU A 73 -20.60 2.66 10.70
CA LEU A 73 -19.94 3.37 9.60
C LEU A 73 -20.97 4.17 8.77
N THR A 74 -22.07 3.51 8.42
CA THR A 74 -23.14 4.12 7.62
C THR A 74 -23.83 5.24 8.38
N PHE A 75 -24.11 5.06 9.66
CA PHE A 75 -24.75 6.05 10.52
C PHE A 75 -23.87 7.28 10.71
N MET A 76 -22.59 7.09 11.06
CA MET A 76 -21.62 8.18 11.21
C MET A 76 -21.46 8.98 9.92
N THR A 77 -21.29 8.28 8.80
CA THR A 77 -21.08 8.92 7.49
C THR A 77 -22.34 9.65 7.01
N LYS A 78 -23.51 9.00 7.04
CA LYS A 78 -24.73 9.53 6.39
C LYS A 78 -25.63 10.36 7.32
N ARG A 79 -25.61 10.11 8.62
CA ARG A 79 -26.46 10.82 9.59
C ARG A 79 -25.70 11.91 10.33
N MET A 80 -24.45 11.64 10.69
CA MET A 80 -23.64 12.54 11.51
C MET A 80 -22.69 13.42 10.69
N ASN A 81 -22.60 13.17 9.37
CA ASN A 81 -21.66 13.83 8.45
C ASN A 81 -20.21 13.78 8.94
N ARG A 82 -19.85 12.62 9.51
CA ARG A 82 -18.49 12.26 9.92
C ARG A 82 -18.11 10.95 9.24
N PRO A 83 -17.57 11.02 8.01
CA PRO A 83 -17.11 9.84 7.30
C PRO A 83 -16.13 9.05 8.17
N MET A 84 -16.42 7.77 8.35
CA MET A 84 -15.50 6.83 8.98
C MET A 84 -15.03 5.84 7.92
N GLU A 85 -13.78 5.40 8.05
CA GLU A 85 -13.24 4.30 7.27
C GLU A 85 -13.32 3.01 8.10
N ASP A 86 -13.64 1.88 7.46
CA ASP A 86 -13.65 0.59 8.14
C ASP A 86 -12.23 0.03 8.18
N THR A 87 -11.47 0.41 9.21
CA THR A 87 -10.06 0.01 9.36
C THR A 87 -9.88 -1.42 9.84
N ARG A 88 -10.96 -2.12 10.21
CA ARG A 88 -10.89 -3.50 10.76
C ARG A 88 -10.31 -4.51 9.78
N PHE A 89 -10.44 -4.22 8.50
CA PHE A 89 -9.93 -5.05 7.42
C PHE A 89 -8.76 -4.37 6.71
N ALA A 90 -8.24 -3.24 7.19
CA ALA A 90 -7.06 -2.64 6.59
C ALA A 90 -5.84 -3.52 6.86
N VAL A 91 -4.92 -3.60 5.89
CA VAL A 91 -3.66 -4.35 6.05
C VAL A 91 -2.79 -3.75 7.16
N ALA A 92 -2.82 -2.43 7.32
CA ALA A 92 -2.03 -1.71 8.31
C ALA A 92 -2.73 -0.39 8.67
N SER A 93 -2.36 0.19 9.81
CA SER A 93 -2.86 1.51 10.19
C SER A 93 -2.28 2.61 9.27
N TYR A 94 -2.94 3.78 9.24
CA TYR A 94 -2.44 4.92 8.47
C TYR A 94 -1.03 5.32 8.92
N ASP A 95 -0.80 5.37 10.24
CA ASP A 95 0.48 5.79 10.81
C ASP A 95 1.59 4.79 10.48
N ASP A 96 1.31 3.48 10.49
CA ASP A 96 2.29 2.45 10.13
C ASP A 96 2.67 2.50 8.65
N VAL A 97 1.69 2.74 7.77
CA VAL A 97 2.00 2.93 6.34
C VAL A 97 2.72 4.25 6.10
N LEU A 98 2.40 5.31 6.85
CA LEU A 98 3.13 6.57 6.76
C LEU A 98 4.58 6.42 7.22
N HIS A 99 4.84 5.62 8.27
CA HIS A 99 6.17 5.32 8.79
C HIS A 99 7.09 4.66 7.76
N THR A 100 6.54 3.94 6.76
CA THR A 100 7.35 3.30 5.71
C THR A 100 8.23 4.29 4.92
N LYS A 101 7.92 5.59 4.95
CA LYS A 101 8.73 6.63 4.27
C LYS A 101 10.01 7.03 5.01
N GLU A 102 10.16 6.64 6.27
CA GLU A 102 11.20 7.17 7.15
C GLU A 102 12.62 6.74 6.74
N LYS A 103 12.75 5.68 5.95
CA LYS A 103 14.02 5.25 5.36
C LYS A 103 13.87 4.97 3.87
N GLU A 104 14.82 5.46 3.10
CA GLU A 104 14.95 5.15 1.68
C GLU A 104 15.53 3.77 1.44
N PHE A 105 15.29 3.22 0.25
CA PHE A 105 15.92 1.97 -0.18
C PHE A 105 17.46 2.16 -0.21
N PRO A 106 18.24 1.36 0.52
CA PRO A 106 19.69 1.55 0.61
C PRO A 106 20.37 1.49 -0.75
N GLU A 107 21.31 2.42 -1.01
CA GLU A 107 22.04 2.49 -2.28
C GLU A 107 22.86 1.22 -2.58
N LYS A 108 23.20 0.46 -1.54
CA LYS A 108 23.91 -0.81 -1.64
C LYS A 108 23.20 -1.87 -0.80
N MET A 109 22.81 -2.93 -1.48
CA MET A 109 22.40 -4.20 -0.91
C MET A 109 23.06 -5.30 -1.73
N ASP A 110 23.47 -6.35 -1.06
CA ASP A 110 24.22 -7.40 -1.74
C ASP A 110 23.29 -8.33 -2.52
N GLU A 111 22.16 -8.75 -1.92
CA GLU A 111 21.15 -9.60 -2.56
C GLU A 111 19.76 -8.97 -2.47
N VAL A 112 19.05 -8.95 -3.60
CA VAL A 112 17.65 -8.53 -3.66
C VAL A 112 16.79 -9.53 -4.43
N ILE A 113 15.50 -9.56 -4.12
CA ILE A 113 14.47 -10.27 -4.88
C ILE A 113 13.78 -9.25 -5.78
N GLY A 114 13.80 -9.50 -7.10
CA GLY A 114 12.97 -8.74 -8.03
C GLY A 114 11.52 -9.21 -7.97
N THR A 115 10.57 -8.33 -8.25
CA THR A 115 9.14 -8.65 -8.21
C THR A 115 8.41 -8.06 -9.40
N VAL A 116 7.39 -8.74 -9.90
CA VAL A 116 6.51 -8.22 -10.96
C VAL A 116 5.06 -8.58 -10.66
N ASP A 117 4.20 -7.56 -10.69
CA ASP A 117 2.76 -7.73 -10.87
C ASP A 117 2.34 -7.10 -12.20
N PHE A 118 1.77 -7.91 -13.09
CA PHE A 118 1.39 -7.48 -14.44
C PHE A 118 0.15 -8.20 -14.96
N ALA A 119 -0.99 -7.84 -14.38
CA ALA A 119 -2.27 -8.44 -14.71
C ALA A 119 -2.73 -8.10 -16.14
N ASP A 120 -2.86 -6.85 -16.55
CA ASP A 120 -3.34 -6.46 -17.89
C ASP A 120 -2.36 -5.53 -18.61
N ARG A 121 -2.10 -5.87 -19.88
CA ARG A 121 -1.27 -5.15 -20.85
C ARG A 121 -1.70 -3.71 -21.10
N ARG A 122 -2.96 -3.36 -20.82
CA ARG A 122 -3.51 -2.00 -20.99
C ARG A 122 -3.86 -1.32 -19.67
N ASP A 123 -3.38 -1.89 -18.57
CA ASP A 123 -3.58 -1.36 -17.22
C ASP A 123 -2.24 -0.97 -16.60
N PHE A 124 -2.04 -1.30 -15.32
CA PHE A 124 -0.82 -1.03 -14.57
C PHE A 124 0.08 -2.27 -14.60
N ALA A 125 1.38 -2.04 -14.56
CA ALA A 125 2.38 -3.08 -14.34
C ALA A 125 3.40 -2.55 -13.32
N SER A 126 3.52 -3.21 -12.17
CA SER A 126 4.45 -2.81 -11.12
C SER A 126 5.62 -3.77 -11.04
N VAL A 127 6.83 -3.22 -11.05
CA VAL A 127 8.08 -3.96 -10.85
C VAL A 127 8.71 -3.47 -9.56
N GLY A 128 9.42 -4.33 -8.84
CA GLY A 128 10.04 -3.95 -7.57
C GLY A 128 11.29 -4.74 -7.20
N LEU A 129 11.99 -4.25 -6.18
CA LEU A 129 13.09 -4.92 -5.51
C LEU A 129 12.79 -4.99 -4.02
N LEU A 130 12.94 -6.17 -3.44
CA LEU A 130 12.82 -6.46 -2.02
C LEU A 130 14.20 -6.84 -1.48
N GLY A 131 14.60 -6.24 -0.36
CA GLY A 131 15.89 -6.52 0.28
C GLY A 131 15.82 -6.45 1.80
N LYS A 132 16.87 -6.98 2.45
CA LYS A 132 17.04 -6.93 3.91
C LYS A 132 18.31 -6.16 4.28
N TYR A 133 18.19 -5.24 5.21
CA TYR A 133 19.33 -4.50 5.75
C TYR A 133 19.08 -4.15 7.22
N ASP A 134 19.99 -4.58 8.08
CA ASP A 134 19.95 -4.35 9.53
C ASP A 134 18.64 -4.82 10.17
N LYS A 135 18.22 -6.04 9.80
CA LYS A 135 16.97 -6.71 10.18
C LYS A 135 15.70 -6.02 9.66
N ASP A 136 15.80 -4.89 8.99
CA ASP A 136 14.67 -4.23 8.36
C ASP A 136 14.48 -4.72 6.93
N VAL A 137 13.23 -4.66 6.46
CA VAL A 137 12.84 -5.01 5.10
C VAL A 137 12.61 -3.73 4.32
N TYR A 138 13.20 -3.66 3.13
CA TYR A 138 13.06 -2.53 2.23
C TYR A 138 12.45 -3.00 0.93
N PHE A 139 11.53 -2.21 0.39
CA PHE A 139 10.93 -2.46 -0.91
C PHE A 139 10.84 -1.18 -1.72
N THR A 140 11.44 -1.18 -2.91
CA THR A 140 11.28 -0.09 -3.88
C THR A 140 10.57 -0.61 -5.10
N GLN A 141 9.74 0.22 -5.72
CA GLN A 141 9.00 -0.16 -6.92
C GLN A 141 9.05 0.92 -8.00
N HIS A 142 8.68 0.50 -9.20
CA HIS A 142 8.33 1.38 -10.30
C HIS A 142 7.07 0.86 -10.99
N THR A 143 6.14 1.76 -11.33
CA THR A 143 4.89 1.41 -11.99
C THR A 143 4.84 1.95 -13.42
N PHE A 144 4.66 1.05 -14.39
CA PHE A 144 4.31 1.41 -15.75
C PHE A 144 2.79 1.54 -15.88
N ILE A 145 2.33 2.70 -16.35
CA ILE A 145 0.91 3.01 -16.45
C ILE A 145 0.54 3.17 -17.92
N HIS A 146 -0.29 2.28 -18.44
CA HIS A 146 -0.77 2.44 -19.81
C HIS A 146 -1.77 3.60 -19.91
N GLU A 147 -1.62 4.45 -20.92
CA GLU A 147 -2.46 5.66 -21.10
C GLU A 147 -3.97 5.36 -21.08
N SER A 148 -4.40 4.22 -21.61
CA SER A 148 -5.82 3.86 -21.62
C SER A 148 -6.40 3.67 -20.22
N ALA A 149 -5.62 3.22 -19.24
CA ALA A 149 -6.09 3.06 -17.87
C ALA A 149 -6.54 4.42 -17.31
N LEU A 150 -5.73 5.46 -17.53
CA LEU A 150 -6.01 6.83 -17.09
C LEU A 150 -7.18 7.48 -17.84
N ARG A 151 -7.50 7.01 -19.04
CA ARG A 151 -8.64 7.51 -19.84
C ARG A 151 -9.96 6.80 -19.53
N LEU A 152 -9.90 5.50 -19.25
CA LEU A 152 -11.08 4.64 -19.11
C LEU A 152 -11.55 4.52 -17.66
N GLN A 153 -10.67 4.71 -16.69
CA GLN A 153 -10.95 4.50 -15.28
C GLN A 153 -10.84 5.84 -14.52
N ASN A 154 -11.72 6.04 -13.54
CA ASN A 154 -11.72 7.24 -12.70
C ASN A 154 -10.66 7.12 -11.58
N ILE A 155 -9.40 7.04 -11.98
CA ILE A 155 -8.26 6.90 -11.07
C ILE A 155 -7.91 8.28 -10.48
N LYS A 156 -7.55 8.30 -9.19
CA LYS A 156 -7.08 9.52 -8.52
C LYS A 156 -5.81 10.05 -9.19
N ARG A 157 -5.97 11.08 -10.02
CA ARG A 157 -4.88 11.62 -10.83
C ARG A 157 -3.75 12.22 -10.00
N GLU A 158 -4.09 12.85 -8.87
CA GLU A 158 -3.14 13.50 -7.97
C GLU A 158 -2.00 12.57 -7.52
N VAL A 159 -2.33 11.34 -7.10
CA VAL A 159 -1.32 10.36 -6.64
C VAL A 159 -0.43 9.92 -7.79
N ILE A 160 -0.99 9.77 -8.99
CA ILE A 160 -0.25 9.37 -10.19
C ILE A 160 0.71 10.49 -10.64
N ASP A 161 0.25 11.73 -10.63
CA ASP A 161 1.10 12.86 -11.02
C ASP A 161 2.25 13.02 -10.00
N ILE A 162 1.97 12.90 -8.70
CA ILE A 162 3.02 12.87 -7.65
C ILE A 162 4.01 11.73 -7.89
N SER A 163 3.54 10.53 -8.22
CA SER A 163 4.45 9.38 -8.40
C SER A 163 5.30 9.49 -9.66
N ILE A 164 4.81 10.16 -10.71
CA ILE A 164 5.59 10.51 -11.90
C ILE A 164 6.66 11.53 -11.54
N ASP A 165 6.32 12.58 -10.78
CA ASP A 165 7.28 13.59 -10.32
C ASP A 165 8.36 12.98 -9.40
N GLN A 166 8.00 11.97 -8.60
CA GLN A 166 8.93 11.17 -7.79
C GLN A 166 9.78 10.17 -8.60
N GLY A 167 9.51 9.99 -9.91
CA GLY A 167 10.16 8.98 -10.74
C GLY A 167 9.79 7.53 -10.40
N LYS A 168 8.73 7.33 -9.60
CA LYS A 168 8.19 6.02 -9.18
C LYS A 168 7.16 5.47 -10.17
N SER A 169 6.77 6.26 -11.17
CA SER A 169 5.86 5.81 -12.22
C SER A 169 6.18 6.48 -13.55
N GLN A 170 5.78 5.83 -14.64
CA GLN A 170 5.82 6.43 -15.97
C GLN A 170 4.60 6.05 -16.80
N ILE A 171 4.17 6.96 -17.68
CA ILE A 171 3.08 6.71 -18.62
C ILE A 171 3.64 6.08 -19.88
N VAL A 172 3.13 4.91 -20.24
CA VAL A 172 3.48 4.21 -21.47
C VAL A 172 2.45 4.53 -22.54
N HIS A 173 2.93 5.12 -23.63
CA HIS A 173 2.15 5.39 -24.83
C HIS A 173 2.39 4.28 -25.85
N GLY A 174 1.35 3.51 -26.18
CA GLY A 174 1.46 2.36 -27.06
C GLY A 174 0.17 1.59 -27.22
N LYS A 175 0.26 0.38 -27.80
CA LYS A 175 -0.88 -0.55 -27.88
C LYS A 175 -1.07 -1.35 -26.58
N ASN A 176 0.03 -1.56 -25.87
CA ASN A 176 0.15 -2.23 -24.59
C ASN A 176 1.49 -1.87 -23.94
N ILE A 177 1.65 -2.23 -22.67
CA ILE A 177 2.95 -2.29 -22.00
C ILE A 177 3.69 -3.52 -22.53
N GLU A 178 4.79 -3.28 -23.24
CA GLU A 178 5.65 -4.32 -23.81
C GLU A 178 6.59 -4.91 -22.75
N ALA A 179 7.01 -6.16 -22.94
CA ALA A 179 7.91 -6.84 -22.00
C ALA A 179 9.25 -6.10 -21.83
N ASP A 180 9.71 -5.43 -22.89
CA ASP A 180 10.97 -4.70 -22.94
C ASP A 180 11.06 -3.58 -21.88
N TYR A 181 9.94 -2.94 -21.53
CA TYR A 181 9.92 -1.95 -20.43
C TYR A 181 10.28 -2.60 -19.09
N ILE A 182 9.71 -3.78 -18.83
CA ILE A 182 9.94 -4.52 -17.58
C ILE A 182 11.36 -5.08 -17.54
N VAL A 183 11.80 -5.71 -18.64
CA VAL A 183 13.16 -6.25 -18.76
C VAL A 183 14.20 -5.13 -18.63
N GLY A 184 13.98 -4.00 -19.31
CA GLY A 184 14.87 -2.84 -19.28
C GLY A 184 15.04 -2.29 -17.87
N TRP A 185 13.97 -2.19 -17.08
CA TRP A 185 14.05 -1.74 -15.70
C TRP A 185 14.90 -2.67 -14.83
N PHE A 186 14.73 -3.98 -14.96
CA PHE A 186 15.56 -4.93 -14.23
C PHE A 186 17.03 -4.92 -14.67
N LEU A 187 17.30 -4.69 -15.97
CA LEU A 187 18.67 -4.49 -16.47
C LEU A 187 19.30 -3.21 -15.90
N GLU A 188 18.54 -2.14 -15.74
CA GLU A 188 19.03 -0.93 -15.10
C GLU A 188 19.35 -1.17 -13.62
N MET A 189 18.45 -1.85 -12.91
CA MET A 189 18.61 -2.19 -11.49
C MET A 189 19.74 -3.20 -11.25
N SER A 190 19.98 -4.13 -12.19
CA SER A 190 21.05 -5.13 -12.06
C SER A 190 22.45 -4.52 -12.11
N ASN A 191 22.60 -3.29 -12.62
CA ASN A 191 23.84 -2.53 -12.53
C ASN A 191 24.15 -2.06 -11.09
N LYS A 192 23.14 -2.03 -10.22
CA LYS A 192 23.26 -1.54 -8.83
C LYS A 192 23.17 -2.68 -7.81
N TYR A 193 22.31 -3.66 -8.04
CA TYR A 193 22.01 -4.73 -7.10
C TYR A 193 22.12 -6.10 -7.78
N TYR A 194 22.57 -7.11 -7.05
CA TYR A 194 22.49 -8.47 -7.55
C TYR A 194 21.07 -9.03 -7.30
N ILE A 195 20.32 -9.12 -8.39
CA ILE A 195 18.95 -9.65 -8.40
C ILE A 195 19.02 -11.17 -8.45
N LYS A 196 18.81 -11.81 -7.30
CA LYS A 196 18.94 -13.26 -7.14
C LYS A 196 17.92 -14.04 -7.97
N LYS A 197 16.68 -13.55 -7.99
CA LYS A 197 15.55 -14.08 -8.74
C LYS A 197 14.46 -13.02 -8.85
N ILE A 198 13.56 -13.20 -9.83
CA ILE A 198 12.39 -12.36 -10.04
C ILE A 198 11.13 -13.18 -9.76
N ALA A 199 10.35 -12.75 -8.78
CA ALA A 199 9.08 -13.36 -8.38
C ALA A 199 7.92 -12.75 -9.18
N MET A 200 7.09 -13.60 -9.78
CA MET A 200 5.88 -13.14 -10.46
C MET A 200 4.76 -14.17 -10.41
N ASP A 201 3.54 -13.72 -10.70
CA ASP A 201 2.38 -14.58 -10.78
C ASP A 201 2.30 -15.40 -12.08
N MET A 202 1.36 -16.35 -12.14
CA MET A 202 1.18 -17.20 -13.31
C MET A 202 0.53 -16.50 -14.51
N TYR A 203 -0.24 -15.42 -14.29
CA TYR A 203 -1.10 -14.87 -15.34
C TYR A 203 -0.29 -14.34 -16.52
N ARG A 204 0.86 -13.72 -16.24
CA ARG A 204 1.73 -13.13 -17.27
C ARG A 204 3.08 -13.82 -17.47
N ALA A 205 3.40 -14.80 -16.63
CA ALA A 205 4.59 -15.64 -16.73
C ALA A 205 4.87 -16.13 -18.16
N LYS A 206 3.86 -16.60 -18.90
CA LYS A 206 4.07 -17.20 -20.24
C LYS A 206 4.79 -16.30 -21.25
N ILE A 207 4.64 -14.99 -21.13
CA ILE A 207 5.25 -14.02 -22.05
C ILE A 207 6.48 -13.39 -21.42
N LEU A 208 6.38 -13.02 -20.14
CA LEU A 208 7.43 -12.23 -19.50
C LEU A 208 8.60 -13.09 -19.04
N LYS A 209 8.34 -14.34 -18.61
CA LYS A 209 9.38 -15.26 -18.15
C LYS A 209 10.44 -15.53 -19.24
N PRO A 210 10.08 -15.91 -20.48
CA PRO A 210 11.08 -16.12 -21.53
C PRO A 210 11.94 -14.87 -21.79
N ALA A 211 11.34 -13.68 -21.80
CA ALA A 211 12.07 -12.44 -22.05
C ALA A 211 13.06 -12.09 -20.93
N LEU A 212 12.68 -12.31 -19.67
CA LEU A 212 13.57 -12.12 -18.52
C LEU A 212 14.68 -13.17 -18.46
N GLU A 213 14.36 -14.44 -18.78
CA GLU A 213 15.35 -15.53 -18.83
C GLU A 213 16.36 -15.32 -19.97
N GLU A 214 15.92 -14.84 -21.14
CA GLU A 214 16.81 -14.45 -22.25
C GLU A 214 17.74 -13.29 -21.87
N ALA A 215 17.26 -12.36 -21.04
CA ALA A 215 18.08 -11.29 -20.45
C ALA A 215 19.01 -11.76 -19.32
N GLY A 216 18.96 -13.04 -18.93
CA GLY A 216 19.84 -13.64 -17.93
C GLY A 216 19.30 -13.67 -16.50
N PHE A 217 18.03 -13.33 -16.28
CA PHE A 217 17.42 -13.39 -14.95
C PHE A 217 16.82 -14.76 -14.65
N THR A 218 16.88 -15.17 -13.38
CA THR A 218 16.14 -16.34 -12.89
C THR A 218 14.73 -15.92 -12.50
N VAL A 219 13.70 -16.59 -13.04
CA VAL A 219 12.29 -16.24 -12.77
C VAL A 219 11.57 -17.35 -12.01
N GLU A 220 11.03 -17.00 -10.85
CA GLU A 220 10.23 -17.87 -10.00
C GLU A 220 8.76 -17.49 -10.04
N ILE A 221 7.91 -18.53 -10.10
CA ILE A 221 6.47 -18.35 -10.16
C ILE A 221 5.88 -18.55 -8.78
N VAL A 222 5.20 -17.51 -8.31
CA VAL A 222 4.46 -17.54 -7.05
C VAL A 222 3.02 -17.98 -7.32
N ARG A 223 2.53 -18.92 -6.51
CA ARG A 223 1.11 -19.24 -6.51
C ARG A 223 0.36 -18.09 -5.84
N SER A 224 -0.57 -17.46 -6.56
CA SER A 224 -1.49 -16.48 -5.98
C SER A 224 -2.67 -17.18 -5.29
N GLY A 225 -3.18 -16.58 -4.22
CA GLY A 225 -4.41 -17.00 -3.56
C GLY A 225 -4.33 -17.06 -2.03
N SER A 226 -5.42 -17.50 -1.42
CA SER A 226 -5.63 -17.49 0.05
C SER A 226 -4.62 -18.31 0.84
N VAL A 227 -4.04 -19.36 0.25
CA VAL A 227 -2.99 -20.16 0.93
C VAL A 227 -1.74 -19.31 1.11
N THR A 228 -1.27 -18.69 0.03
CA THR A 228 -0.07 -17.84 0.05
C THR A 228 -0.30 -16.59 0.90
N HIS A 229 -1.47 -15.96 0.78
CA HIS A 229 -1.80 -14.79 1.59
C HIS A 229 -1.87 -15.15 3.09
N GLY A 230 -2.49 -16.28 3.43
CA GLY A 230 -2.52 -16.80 4.79
C GLY A 230 -1.13 -17.08 5.37
N MET A 231 -0.20 -17.62 4.58
CA MET A 231 1.19 -17.84 5.01
C MET A 231 1.96 -16.53 5.25
N LEU A 232 1.68 -15.49 4.46
CA LEU A 232 2.36 -14.20 4.57
C LEU A 232 1.73 -13.26 5.60
N LYS A 233 0.52 -13.55 6.08
CA LYS A 233 -0.24 -12.67 6.99
C LYS A 233 0.57 -12.24 8.20
N ASP A 234 1.06 -13.21 8.96
CA ASP A 234 1.81 -12.93 10.20
C ASP A 234 3.10 -12.12 9.93
N LEU A 235 3.75 -12.36 8.79
CA LEU A 235 4.94 -11.62 8.39
C LEU A 235 4.60 -10.17 8.01
N VAL A 236 3.54 -9.97 7.21
CA VAL A 236 3.09 -8.62 6.82
C VAL A 236 2.68 -7.82 8.05
N ASP A 237 1.94 -8.43 8.97
CA ASP A 237 1.56 -7.81 10.25
C ASP A 237 2.77 -7.44 11.09
N ASP A 238 3.73 -8.36 11.27
CA ASP A 238 4.97 -8.09 12.02
C ASP A 238 5.72 -6.90 11.43
N LEU A 239 5.84 -6.85 10.10
CA LEU A 239 6.57 -5.82 9.38
C LEU A 239 5.96 -4.42 9.56
N PHE A 240 4.64 -4.30 9.48
CA PHE A 240 3.95 -3.02 9.69
C PHE A 240 3.88 -2.64 11.17
N ILE A 241 3.42 -3.54 12.04
CA ILE A 241 3.20 -3.27 13.48
C ILE A 241 4.53 -2.94 14.18
N ASN A 242 5.59 -3.68 13.88
CA ASN A 242 6.91 -3.42 14.45
C ASN A 242 7.71 -2.38 13.66
N GLN A 243 7.11 -1.76 12.63
CA GLN A 243 7.70 -0.64 11.91
C GLN A 243 9.07 -0.96 11.28
N ARG A 244 9.19 -2.20 10.76
CA ARG A 244 10.40 -2.76 10.14
C ARG A 244 10.36 -2.79 8.62
N LEU A 245 9.32 -2.19 8.02
CA LEU A 245 9.13 -2.12 6.58
C LEU A 245 9.28 -0.70 6.08
N PHE A 246 10.10 -0.53 5.03
CA PHE A 246 10.41 0.77 4.46
C PHE A 246 10.24 0.76 2.93
N PHE A 247 9.53 1.78 2.41
CA PHE A 247 9.31 2.00 0.98
C PHE A 247 10.06 3.22 0.43
N GLY A 248 10.65 4.03 1.32
CA GLY A 248 11.07 5.39 0.99
C GLY A 248 9.89 6.32 0.75
N ASP A 249 10.15 7.54 0.27
CA ASP A 249 9.09 8.46 -0.09
C ASP A 249 8.40 8.06 -1.41
N ASP A 250 7.60 7.00 -1.36
CA ASP A 250 6.84 6.45 -2.47
C ASP A 250 5.33 6.60 -2.23
N ALA A 251 4.75 7.66 -2.81
CA ALA A 251 3.33 7.98 -2.61
C ALA A 251 2.40 6.92 -3.21
N ILE A 252 2.77 6.32 -4.35
CA ILE A 252 1.94 5.33 -5.03
C ILE A 252 1.98 3.99 -4.31
N MET A 253 3.12 3.59 -3.74
CA MET A 253 3.22 2.37 -2.92
C MET A 253 2.35 2.47 -1.65
N ARG A 254 2.41 3.61 -0.94
CA ARG A 254 1.53 3.85 0.21
C ARG A 254 0.05 3.85 -0.20
N TRP A 255 -0.28 4.42 -1.36
CA TRP A 255 -1.63 4.39 -1.90
C TRP A 255 -2.10 2.97 -2.23
N TYR A 256 -1.23 2.10 -2.76
CA TYR A 256 -1.54 0.69 -2.97
C TYR A 256 -1.85 -0.04 -1.66
N CYS A 257 -1.05 0.16 -0.60
CA CYS A 257 -1.32 -0.42 0.73
C CYS A 257 -2.71 0.00 1.25
N MET A 258 -3.07 1.28 1.10
CA MET A 258 -4.36 1.84 1.53
C MET A 258 -5.56 1.41 0.68
N ASN A 259 -5.33 0.68 -0.41
CA ASN A 259 -6.36 0.17 -1.31
C ASN A 259 -6.63 -1.32 -1.15
N VAL A 260 -5.86 -2.01 -0.29
CA VAL A 260 -6.01 -3.43 -0.02
C VAL A 260 -6.74 -3.62 1.31
N TYR A 261 -7.61 -4.63 1.36
CA TYR A 261 -8.21 -5.10 2.60
C TYR A 261 -8.01 -6.61 2.77
N GLU A 262 -8.14 -7.04 4.01
CA GLU A 262 -8.06 -8.41 4.46
C GLU A 262 -9.45 -9.02 4.52
N GLU A 263 -9.72 -9.97 3.64
CA GLU A 263 -10.95 -10.76 3.69
C GLU A 263 -10.70 -12.05 4.48
N HIS A 264 -11.47 -12.27 5.54
CA HIS A 264 -11.48 -13.54 6.25
C HIS A 264 -12.41 -14.54 5.54
N ILE A 265 -11.84 -15.64 5.07
CA ILE A 265 -12.57 -16.70 4.37
C ILE A 265 -13.09 -17.73 5.40
N SER A 266 -14.18 -18.40 5.07
CA SER A 266 -14.87 -19.39 5.93
C SER A 266 -14.00 -20.55 6.42
N ASN A 267 -12.85 -20.82 5.78
CA ASN A 267 -11.90 -21.85 6.18
C ASN A 267 -10.87 -21.37 7.21
N GLY A 268 -10.99 -20.13 7.71
CA GLY A 268 -10.07 -19.53 8.67
C GLY A 268 -8.83 -18.89 8.04
N ASN A 269 -8.63 -19.02 6.72
CA ASN A 269 -7.57 -18.32 6.01
C ASN A 269 -8.00 -16.88 5.67
N ILE A 270 -7.02 -16.04 5.41
CA ILE A 270 -7.25 -14.68 4.91
C ILE A 270 -6.92 -14.58 3.42
N ARG A 271 -7.45 -13.55 2.78
CA ARG A 271 -7.10 -13.16 1.43
C ARG A 271 -7.05 -11.65 1.34
N TYR A 272 -5.91 -11.13 0.87
CA TYR A 272 -5.82 -9.74 0.45
C TYR A 272 -6.62 -9.52 -0.83
N GLU A 273 -7.51 -8.54 -0.80
CA GLU A 273 -8.37 -8.15 -1.91
C GLU A 273 -8.38 -6.62 -2.06
N LYS A 274 -8.80 -6.15 -3.23
CA LYS A 274 -8.92 -4.72 -3.50
C LYS A 274 -10.24 -4.18 -2.92
N ILE A 275 -10.18 -3.08 -2.16
CA ILE A 275 -11.35 -2.46 -1.49
C ILE A 275 -12.49 -2.15 -2.47
N GLU A 276 -12.14 -1.64 -3.65
CA GLU A 276 -13.09 -1.31 -4.71
C GLU A 276 -12.50 -1.74 -6.06
N PRO A 277 -13.11 -2.70 -6.78
CA PRO A 277 -12.52 -3.34 -7.95
C PRO A 277 -12.10 -2.42 -9.11
N GLU A 278 -12.85 -1.35 -9.38
CA GLU A 278 -12.76 -0.59 -10.64
C GLU A 278 -11.75 0.55 -10.61
N THR A 279 -11.72 1.36 -9.56
CA THR A 279 -10.97 2.63 -9.51
C THR A 279 -9.71 2.56 -8.66
N ARG A 280 -9.69 1.69 -7.64
CA ARG A 280 -8.50 1.54 -6.78
C ARG A 280 -7.46 0.69 -7.51
N LYS A 281 -6.19 0.91 -7.20
CA LYS A 281 -5.06 0.10 -7.70
C LYS A 281 -4.29 -0.48 -6.54
N THR A 282 -3.69 -1.64 -6.75
CA THR A 282 -3.07 -2.47 -5.69
C THR A 282 -1.81 -3.17 -6.17
N ASP A 283 -1.37 -2.86 -7.39
CA ASP A 283 -0.44 -3.66 -8.17
C ASP A 283 0.94 -3.77 -7.47
N GLY A 284 1.44 -2.64 -6.94
CA GLY A 284 2.70 -2.66 -6.17
C GLY A 284 2.61 -3.44 -4.85
N PHE A 285 1.45 -3.50 -4.21
CA PHE A 285 1.27 -4.32 -3.00
C PHE A 285 1.31 -5.82 -3.32
N PHE A 286 0.65 -6.25 -4.40
CA PHE A 286 0.73 -7.67 -4.82
C PHE A 286 2.12 -8.04 -5.34
N SER A 287 2.80 -7.12 -6.04
CA SER A 287 4.22 -7.25 -6.40
C SER A 287 5.09 -7.46 -5.16
N PHE A 288 4.89 -6.65 -4.12
CA PHE A 288 5.55 -6.81 -2.82
C PHE A 288 5.29 -8.18 -2.18
N LEU A 289 4.03 -8.64 -2.15
CA LEU A 289 3.68 -9.97 -1.63
C LEU A 289 4.39 -11.10 -2.42
N HIS A 290 4.54 -10.96 -3.73
CA HIS A 290 5.30 -11.93 -4.53
C HIS A 290 6.76 -12.01 -4.07
N GLY A 291 7.39 -10.87 -3.76
CA GLY A 291 8.74 -10.84 -3.21
C GLY A 291 8.83 -11.49 -1.84
N LEU A 292 7.88 -11.23 -0.95
CA LEU A 292 7.90 -11.74 0.43
C LEU A 292 7.93 -13.27 0.50
N ASN A 293 7.41 -13.97 -0.50
CA ASN A 293 7.50 -15.44 -0.59
C ASN A 293 8.95 -15.97 -0.60
N PHE A 294 9.91 -15.11 -0.98
CA PHE A 294 11.32 -15.44 -1.09
C PHE A 294 12.19 -14.55 -0.20
N LEU A 295 11.60 -13.88 0.80
CA LEU A 295 12.36 -13.03 1.73
C LEU A 295 13.45 -13.81 2.48
N ASP A 296 13.20 -15.08 2.78
CA ASP A 296 14.16 -15.97 3.47
C ASP A 296 15.27 -16.50 2.55
N ASP A 297 15.13 -16.35 1.23
CA ASP A 297 16.14 -16.80 0.26
C ASP A 297 17.32 -15.83 0.16
N ILE A 298 17.19 -14.61 0.66
CA ILE A 298 18.24 -13.58 0.66
C ILE A 298 18.81 -13.37 2.06
N TYR A 299 20.06 -12.94 2.17
CA TYR A 299 20.66 -12.59 3.46
C TYR A 299 20.44 -11.12 3.82
N ASP A 300 20.70 -10.80 5.09
CA ASP A 300 20.73 -9.43 5.56
C ASP A 300 22.05 -8.76 5.14
N SER A 301 21.96 -7.71 4.33
CA SER A 301 23.12 -7.00 3.76
C SER A 301 23.85 -6.11 4.78
N ALA A 302 23.41 -6.04 6.03
CA ALA A 302 24.14 -5.30 7.05
C ALA A 302 25.50 -5.93 7.36
N PRO A 303 26.57 -5.12 7.52
CA PRO A 303 27.88 -5.63 7.89
C PRO A 303 27.83 -6.40 9.21
N VAL A 304 28.34 -7.63 9.22
CA VAL A 304 28.50 -8.41 10.45
C VAL A 304 29.56 -7.74 11.33
N THR A 305 29.12 -7.13 12.43
CA THR A 305 30.06 -6.57 13.41
C THR A 305 30.65 -7.70 14.23
N VAL A 306 31.85 -8.16 13.87
CA VAL A 306 32.60 -9.12 14.69
C VAL A 306 33.22 -8.37 15.86
N THR A 307 32.57 -8.41 17.02
CA THR A 307 33.22 -8.01 18.26
C THR A 307 34.20 -9.11 18.64
N ASN A 308 35.47 -8.95 18.30
CA ASN A 308 36.53 -9.70 18.96
C ASN A 308 36.49 -9.29 20.43
N SER A 309 35.99 -10.16 21.30
CA SER A 309 36.27 -10.04 22.72
C SER A 309 37.78 -9.98 22.84
N SER A 310 38.29 -8.85 23.35
CA SER A 310 39.68 -8.72 23.71
C SER A 310 39.97 -9.83 24.72
N VAL A 311 40.57 -10.92 24.21
CA VAL A 311 41.19 -11.93 25.05
C VAL A 311 42.28 -11.17 25.78
N GLU A 312 42.01 -10.80 27.03
CA GLU A 312 43.07 -10.42 27.95
C GLU A 312 44.10 -11.52 27.87
N ASN A 313 45.27 -11.14 27.39
CA ASN A 313 46.42 -12.00 27.21
C ASN A 313 46.95 -12.39 28.61
N THR A 314 46.20 -13.22 29.32
CA THR A 314 46.66 -13.90 30.53
C THR A 314 47.47 -15.08 30.05
N GLY A 315 48.77 -14.84 29.92
CA GLY A 315 49.73 -15.78 29.36
C GLY A 315 49.60 -17.17 29.97
N THR A 316 49.17 -18.12 29.16
CA THR A 316 49.56 -19.52 29.31
C THR A 316 50.01 -19.99 27.94
N GLY A 317 51.33 -20.15 27.80
CA GLY A 317 51.98 -20.48 26.54
C GLY A 317 51.48 -21.81 26.00
N PHE A 318 50.89 -21.77 24.80
CA PHE A 318 50.58 -22.98 24.04
C PHE A 318 51.89 -23.51 23.45
N THR A 319 52.36 -24.64 23.97
CA THR A 319 53.51 -25.35 23.38
C THR A 319 52.96 -26.41 22.42
N PRO A 320 53.28 -26.39 21.12
CA PRO A 320 52.80 -27.42 20.20
C PRO A 320 53.47 -28.75 20.52
N LEU A 321 52.67 -29.81 20.69
CA LEU A 321 53.19 -31.17 20.69
C LEU A 321 53.56 -31.55 19.26
N VAL A 322 54.86 -31.68 19.02
CA VAL A 322 55.41 -32.31 17.83
C VAL A 322 55.26 -33.83 18.02
N PHE A 323 54.50 -34.48 17.15
CA PHE A 323 54.53 -35.93 16.94
C PHE A 323 55.12 -36.23 15.57
#